data_AF-A0A511J3I7-F1
#
_entry.id   AF-A0A511J3I7-F1
#
_cell.length_a   1.000
_cell.length_b   1.000
_cell.length_c   1.000
_cell.angle_alpha   90.00
_cell.angle_beta   90.00
_cell.angle_gamma   90.00
#
_symmetry.space_group_name_H-M   'P 1'
#
loop_
_entity.id
_entity.type
_entity.pdbx_description
1 polymer ?
#
loop_
_entity_poly.entity_id
_entity_poly.type
_entity_poly.pdbx_seq_one_letter_code
_entity_poly.pdbx_strand_id
1 'polypeptide(L)'
;MLNKKMLLATFMATATLGQALISTTGVFADVNTSNESAIELTSMENTTIPYTNLSSDRFGETITSLSIENNILTGTKTNDHSSEIGYKVGYTVYSSDSAVFDIDSATKVGYLVVNPDDLTQMTGDDISSYPKAQYYYIVDDSSFDHIPMAQINGDDLLGNN
;
A
#
# COMPACT_ATOMS: atom_id res chain seq x y z
N MET A 1 -22.73 41.76 -19.53
CA MET A 1 -21.61 41.76 -20.48
C MET A 1 -20.55 40.78 -19.98
N LEU A 2 -20.62 39.53 -20.47
CA LEU A 2 -19.61 38.52 -20.20
C LEU A 2 -18.40 38.80 -21.11
N ASN A 3 -17.24 39.01 -20.49
CA ASN A 3 -16.03 39.44 -21.17
C ASN A 3 -15.49 38.33 -22.09
N LYS A 4 -15.46 38.61 -23.39
CA LYS A 4 -14.82 37.81 -24.47
C LYS A 4 -13.38 37.36 -24.15
N LYS A 5 -12.74 37.95 -23.14
CA LYS A 5 -11.40 37.61 -22.66
C LYS A 5 -11.33 36.27 -21.90
N MET A 6 -12.39 35.86 -21.19
CA MET A 6 -12.40 34.57 -20.48
C MET A 6 -12.52 33.36 -21.42
N LEU A 7 -13.27 33.51 -22.51
CA LEU A 7 -13.44 32.45 -23.51
C LEU A 7 -12.13 32.16 -24.25
N LEU A 8 -11.33 33.19 -24.50
CA LEU A 8 -10.03 33.06 -25.17
C LEU A 8 -8.97 32.38 -24.29
N ALA A 9 -8.95 32.69 -22.99
CA ALA A 9 -8.03 32.05 -22.04
C ALA A 9 -8.32 30.55 -21.88
N THR A 10 -9.59 30.16 -21.93
CA THR A 10 -10.00 28.74 -21.86
C THR A 10 -9.57 27.99 -23.12
N PHE A 11 -9.64 28.61 -24.31
CA PHE A 11 -9.24 27.98 -25.58
C PHE A 11 -7.72 27.75 -25.70
N MET A 12 -6.89 28.64 -25.13
CA MET A 12 -5.44 28.46 -25.17
C MET A 12 -4.94 27.38 -24.21
N ALA A 13 -5.59 27.19 -23.06
CA ALA A 13 -5.21 26.15 -22.10
C ALA A 13 -5.48 24.72 -22.61
N THR A 14 -6.55 24.50 -23.40
CA THR A 14 -6.85 23.19 -23.99
C THR A 14 -5.89 22.83 -25.12
N ALA A 15 -5.33 23.82 -25.83
CA ALA A 15 -4.38 23.57 -26.91
C ALA A 15 -2.98 23.16 -26.40
N THR A 16 -2.58 23.61 -25.21
CA THR A 16 -1.28 23.23 -24.62
C THR A 16 -1.26 21.77 -24.15
N LEU A 17 -2.40 21.22 -23.72
CA LEU A 17 -2.51 19.80 -23.35
C LEU A 17 -2.59 18.85 -24.57
N GLY A 18 -3.05 19.35 -25.72
CA GLY A 18 -3.14 18.54 -26.95
C GLY A 18 -1.82 18.37 -27.72
N GLN A 19 -0.88 19.31 -27.61
CA GLN A 19 0.42 19.25 -28.33
C GLN A 19 1.53 18.51 -27.57
N ALA A 20 1.41 18.28 -26.26
CA ALA A 20 2.35 17.43 -25.55
C ALA A 20 2.18 15.93 -25.87
N LEU A 21 1.00 15.53 -26.38
CA LEU A 21 0.67 14.12 -26.65
C LEU A 21 0.84 13.69 -28.11
N ILE A 22 1.16 14.61 -29.03
CA ILE A 22 1.32 14.26 -30.45
C ILE A 22 2.48 15.06 -31.05
N SER A 23 3.51 14.36 -31.54
CA SER A 23 4.64 14.82 -32.36
C SER A 23 5.94 15.27 -31.64
N THR A 24 6.77 14.28 -31.32
CA THR A 24 8.03 14.15 -32.07
C THR A 24 8.02 12.78 -32.74
N THR A 25 7.41 12.73 -33.91
CA THR A 25 7.52 11.61 -34.85
C THR A 25 8.88 11.63 -35.52
N GLY A 26 9.61 10.52 -35.45
CA GLY A 26 10.66 10.18 -36.40
C GLY A 26 10.38 8.79 -36.95
N VAL A 27 9.65 8.72 -38.06
CA VAL A 27 9.56 7.50 -38.89
C VAL A 27 10.85 7.40 -39.68
N PHE A 28 11.46 6.22 -39.83
CA PHE A 28 11.81 5.59 -41.11
C PHE A 28 12.44 4.20 -40.91
N ALA A 29 11.81 3.23 -41.59
CA ALA A 29 12.40 2.09 -42.28
C ALA A 29 13.12 0.99 -41.46
N ASP A 30 12.61 -0.22 -41.67
CA ASP A 30 13.20 -1.53 -41.44
C ASP A 30 14.70 -1.56 -41.79
N VAL A 31 15.54 -1.61 -40.76
CA VAL A 31 16.92 -2.07 -40.84
C VAL A 31 17.10 -3.09 -39.74
N ASN A 32 17.08 -4.35 -40.15
CA ASN A 32 17.43 -5.50 -39.34
C ASN A 32 18.86 -5.34 -38.78
N THR A 33 18.99 -4.90 -37.53
CA THR A 33 20.21 -5.05 -36.73
C THR A 33 19.84 -5.64 -35.38
N SER A 34 20.22 -6.90 -35.23
CA SER A 34 20.16 -7.70 -34.01
C SER A 34 20.77 -6.97 -32.81
N ASN A 35 20.15 -7.21 -31.64
CA ASN A 35 20.56 -6.82 -30.29
C ASN A 35 20.47 -5.33 -29.95
N GLU A 36 19.39 -4.94 -29.27
CA GLU A 36 19.49 -4.21 -28.01
C GLU A 36 18.15 -4.28 -27.27
N SER A 37 18.22 -4.80 -26.05
CA SER A 37 17.09 -5.21 -25.22
C SER A 37 16.10 -4.07 -24.97
N ALA A 38 14.83 -4.35 -25.22
CA ALA A 38 13.73 -3.60 -24.64
C ALA A 38 13.95 -3.53 -23.13
N ILE A 39 13.95 -2.31 -22.59
CA ILE A 39 13.92 -2.05 -21.16
C ILE A 39 12.67 -2.75 -20.62
N GLU A 40 12.88 -3.86 -19.91
CA GLU A 40 11.84 -4.50 -19.13
C GLU A 40 11.21 -3.43 -18.22
N LEU A 41 9.91 -3.20 -18.35
CA LEU A 41 9.13 -2.76 -17.20
C LEU A 41 9.33 -3.87 -16.16
N THR A 42 10.22 -3.65 -15.19
CA THR A 42 10.38 -4.56 -14.06
C THR A 42 9.01 -4.71 -13.43
N SER A 43 8.44 -5.91 -13.53
CA SER A 43 7.17 -6.26 -12.90
C SER A 43 7.23 -5.83 -11.45
N MET A 44 6.23 -5.09 -10.98
CA MET A 44 6.07 -4.79 -9.56
C MET A 44 5.98 -6.13 -8.84
N GLU A 45 7.04 -6.49 -8.11
CA GLU A 45 7.08 -7.75 -7.38
C GLU A 45 6.14 -7.64 -6.18
N ASN A 46 4.91 -8.11 -6.36
CA ASN A 46 3.99 -8.36 -5.26
C ASN A 46 4.31 -9.75 -4.71
N THR A 47 4.84 -9.79 -3.50
CA THR A 47 5.15 -11.05 -2.80
C THR A 47 4.15 -11.24 -1.68
N THR A 48 3.25 -12.22 -1.81
CA THR A 48 2.37 -12.66 -0.72
C THR A 48 3.19 -13.20 0.43
N ILE A 49 2.93 -12.72 1.65
CA ILE A 49 3.61 -13.20 2.87
C ILE A 49 2.67 -14.08 3.70
N PRO A 50 3.18 -15.19 4.28
CA PRO A 50 2.40 -16.00 5.20
C PRO A 50 2.16 -15.24 6.52
N TYR A 51 1.00 -15.46 7.13
CA TYR A 51 0.65 -14.90 8.42
C TYR A 51 -0.37 -15.80 9.14
N THR A 52 -0.45 -15.64 10.45
CA THR A 52 -1.47 -16.29 11.29
C THR A 52 -2.56 -15.29 11.62
N ASN A 53 -3.81 -15.64 11.32
CA ASN A 53 -4.98 -14.89 11.80
C ASN A 53 -5.19 -15.15 13.30
N LEU A 54 -5.31 -14.08 14.08
CA LEU A 54 -5.45 -14.14 15.54
C LEU A 54 -6.88 -13.79 15.97
N SER A 55 -7.38 -12.62 15.56
CA SER A 55 -8.71 -12.15 15.88
C SER A 55 -9.21 -11.13 14.86
N SER A 56 -10.50 -10.80 14.98
CA SER A 56 -11.08 -9.65 14.29
C SER A 56 -10.90 -8.37 15.12
N ASP A 57 -10.96 -7.20 14.48
CA ASP A 57 -10.99 -5.91 15.17
C ASP A 57 -12.33 -5.63 15.85
N ARG A 58 -12.48 -4.44 16.44
CA ARG A 58 -13.72 -4.02 17.11
C ARG A 58 -14.97 -4.01 16.21
N PHE A 59 -14.78 -3.89 14.90
CA PHE A 59 -15.87 -3.87 13.92
C PHE A 59 -16.13 -5.28 13.34
N GLY A 60 -15.36 -6.28 13.77
CA GLY A 60 -15.45 -7.65 13.27
C GLY A 60 -14.67 -7.87 11.97
N GLU A 61 -13.81 -6.93 11.57
CA GLU A 61 -12.99 -7.06 10.37
C GLU A 61 -11.78 -7.94 10.65
N THR A 62 -11.40 -8.79 9.71
CA THR A 62 -10.23 -9.69 9.82
C THR A 62 -9.30 -9.47 8.64
N ILE A 63 -7.99 -9.64 8.85
CA ILE A 63 -7.01 -9.60 7.77
C ILE A 63 -7.23 -10.80 6.83
N THR A 64 -7.35 -10.54 5.54
CA THR A 64 -7.61 -11.56 4.50
C THR A 64 -6.40 -11.81 3.60
N SER A 65 -5.51 -10.85 3.45
CA SER A 65 -4.22 -11.04 2.78
C SER A 65 -3.17 -10.08 3.30
N LEU A 66 -1.90 -10.47 3.17
CA LEU A 66 -0.75 -9.61 3.36
C LEU A 66 0.26 -9.87 2.24
N SER A 67 0.91 -8.79 1.80
CA SER A 67 1.90 -8.81 0.74
C SER A 67 2.94 -7.72 0.94
N ILE A 68 4.08 -7.86 0.28
CA ILE A 68 5.09 -6.82 0.17
C ILE A 68 5.11 -6.37 -1.29
N GLU A 69 4.99 -5.06 -1.50
CA GLU A 69 5.11 -4.44 -2.81
C GLU A 69 6.10 -3.27 -2.71
N ASN A 70 7.25 -3.37 -3.38
CA ASN A 70 8.32 -2.35 -3.31
C ASN A 70 8.74 -2.00 -1.87
N ASN A 71 8.97 -3.01 -1.03
CA ASN A 71 9.25 -2.89 0.42
C ASN A 71 8.12 -2.28 1.26
N ILE A 72 6.93 -2.07 0.70
CA ILE A 72 5.78 -1.57 1.45
C ILE A 72 4.92 -2.76 1.85
N LEU A 73 4.59 -2.86 3.14
CA LEU A 73 3.61 -3.84 3.62
C LEU A 73 2.22 -3.43 3.14
N THR A 74 1.57 -4.29 2.37
CA THR A 74 0.19 -4.10 1.89
C THR A 74 -0.68 -5.25 2.36
N GLY A 75 -1.99 -5.04 2.38
CA GLY A 75 -2.93 -6.07 2.82
C GLY A 75 -4.38 -5.79 2.49
N THR A 76 -5.22 -6.79 2.72
CA THR A 76 -6.68 -6.66 2.61
C THR A 76 -7.38 -7.11 3.88
N LYS A 77 -8.61 -6.63 4.08
CA LYS A 77 -9.50 -7.05 5.17
C LYS A 77 -10.90 -7.39 4.68
N THR A 78 -11.64 -8.15 5.49
CA THR A 78 -12.91 -8.80 5.10
C THR A 78 -14.02 -7.85 4.62
N ASN A 79 -14.19 -6.68 5.24
CA ASN A 79 -15.37 -5.84 5.01
C ASN A 79 -15.02 -4.39 4.67
N ASP A 80 -15.91 -3.79 3.88
CA ASP A 80 -16.01 -2.35 3.66
C ASP A 80 -17.16 -1.79 4.50
N HIS A 81 -16.83 -1.04 5.56
CA HIS A 81 -17.80 -0.34 6.43
C HIS A 81 -18.06 1.10 5.96
N SER A 82 -17.86 1.44 4.68
CA SER A 82 -18.03 2.79 4.12
C SER A 82 -19.42 3.40 4.34
N SER A 83 -20.43 2.54 4.52
CA SER A 83 -21.81 2.95 4.80
C SER A 83 -22.14 3.16 6.28
N GLU A 84 -21.22 2.85 7.19
CA GLU A 84 -21.43 2.91 8.65
C GLU A 84 -20.80 4.16 9.27
N ILE A 85 -21.31 4.58 10.43
CA ILE A 85 -20.76 5.73 11.17
C ILE A 85 -19.49 5.29 11.89
N GLY A 86 -18.35 5.62 11.28
CA GLY A 86 -17.02 5.31 11.80
C GLY A 86 -16.45 4.07 11.13
N TYR A 87 -15.32 4.25 10.45
CA TYR A 87 -14.53 3.17 9.88
C TYR A 87 -13.11 3.23 10.45
N LYS A 88 -12.42 2.10 10.44
CA LYS A 88 -11.03 2.03 10.86
C LYS A 88 -10.16 2.72 9.81
N VAL A 89 -9.41 3.75 10.21
CA VAL A 89 -8.53 4.51 9.31
C VAL A 89 -7.14 3.89 9.18
N GLY A 90 -6.78 2.97 10.07
CA GLY A 90 -5.52 2.25 10.01
C GLY A 90 -5.23 1.43 11.25
N TYR A 91 -4.26 0.53 11.12
CA TYR A 91 -3.78 -0.39 12.14
C TYR A 91 -2.32 -0.07 12.46
N THR A 92 -1.89 -0.37 13.67
CA THR A 92 -0.48 -0.20 14.06
C THR A 92 0.26 -1.53 13.91
N VAL A 93 1.49 -1.46 13.40
CA VAL A 93 2.40 -2.60 13.33
C VAL A 93 3.37 -2.55 14.51
N TYR A 94 3.44 -3.65 15.25
CA TYR A 94 4.36 -3.84 16.37
C TYR A 94 5.33 -4.97 16.09
N SER A 95 6.61 -4.80 16.43
CA SER A 95 7.60 -5.87 16.50
C SER A 95 7.68 -6.44 17.92
N SER A 96 7.87 -7.75 18.04
CA SER A 96 8.07 -8.43 19.33
C SER A 96 8.88 -9.71 19.16
N ASP A 97 9.62 -10.08 20.19
CA ASP A 97 10.30 -11.39 20.27
C ASP A 97 9.45 -12.46 20.98
N SER A 98 8.21 -12.13 21.35
CA SER A 98 7.26 -13.06 21.96
C SER A 98 6.24 -13.57 20.94
N ALA A 99 5.97 -14.87 20.98
CA ALA A 99 4.91 -15.51 20.18
C ALA A 99 3.48 -15.18 20.66
N VAL A 100 3.36 -14.55 21.83
CA VAL A 100 2.10 -14.01 22.36
C VAL A 100 2.24 -12.49 22.41
N PHE A 101 1.29 -11.78 21.80
CA PHE A 101 1.30 -10.32 21.80
C PHE A 101 1.11 -9.76 23.20
N ASP A 102 1.99 -8.85 23.60
CA ASP A 102 1.92 -8.07 24.81
C ASP A 102 2.40 -6.65 24.50
N ILE A 103 1.50 -5.67 24.63
CA ILE A 103 1.75 -4.26 24.30
C ILE A 103 2.89 -3.67 25.12
N ASP A 104 3.11 -4.12 26.35
CA ASP A 104 4.12 -3.57 27.26
C ASP A 104 5.54 -4.01 26.88
N SER A 105 5.66 -5.12 26.13
CA SER A 105 6.94 -5.65 25.64
C SER A 105 7.15 -5.44 24.14
N ALA A 106 6.10 -5.12 23.40
CA ALA A 106 6.15 -4.91 21.96
C ALA A 106 6.62 -3.48 21.62
N THR A 107 7.33 -3.34 20.51
CA THR A 107 7.79 -2.04 20.00
C THR A 107 6.97 -1.65 18.78
N LYS A 108 6.44 -0.44 18.76
CA LYS A 108 5.73 0.10 17.59
C LYS A 108 6.73 0.43 16.48
N VAL A 109 6.49 -0.08 15.27
CA VAL A 109 7.44 0.04 14.14
C VAL A 109 6.84 0.69 12.90
N GLY A 110 5.51 0.67 12.75
CA GLY A 110 4.86 1.29 11.61
C GLY A 110 3.34 1.27 11.69
N TYR A 111 2.71 1.58 10.58
CA TYR A 111 1.26 1.60 10.42
C TYR A 111 0.83 0.95 9.11
N LEU A 112 -0.44 0.57 9.05
CA LEU A 112 -1.18 0.18 7.85
C LEU A 112 -2.38 1.09 7.74
N VAL A 113 -2.35 2.03 6.80
CA VAL A 113 -3.44 2.99 6.55
C VAL A 113 -4.45 2.34 5.62
N VAL A 114 -5.73 2.46 5.97
CA VAL A 114 -6.84 1.98 5.13
C VAL A 114 -7.03 2.96 3.97
N ASN A 115 -7.13 2.45 2.75
CA ASN A 115 -7.33 3.27 1.56
C ASN A 115 -8.73 3.91 1.60
N PRO A 116 -8.87 5.24 1.52
CA PRO A 116 -10.18 5.91 1.58
C PRO A 116 -11.08 5.63 0.37
N ASP A 117 -10.52 5.22 -0.77
CA ASP A 117 -11.27 4.91 -1.99
C ASP A 117 -11.73 3.44 -2.04
N ASP A 118 -11.07 2.56 -1.28
CA ASP A 118 -11.41 1.15 -1.11
C ASP A 118 -11.06 0.72 0.31
N LEU A 119 -12.04 0.76 1.23
CA LEU A 119 -11.78 0.48 2.64
C LEU A 119 -11.40 -0.97 2.92
N THR A 120 -11.40 -1.87 1.92
CA THR A 120 -10.88 -3.24 2.09
C THR A 120 -9.37 -3.30 1.96
N GLN A 121 -8.75 -2.29 1.34
CA GLN A 121 -7.32 -2.24 1.07
C GLN A 121 -6.56 -1.47 2.16
N MET A 122 -5.36 -1.95 2.47
CA MET A 122 -4.45 -1.33 3.43
C MET A 122 -3.05 -1.20 2.84
N THR A 123 -2.42 -0.08 3.12
CA THR A 123 -1.04 0.22 2.69
C THR A 123 -0.25 0.76 3.86
N GLY A 124 0.92 0.20 4.10
CA GLY A 124 1.73 0.51 5.26
C GLY A 124 2.99 1.30 4.95
N ASP A 125 3.90 1.29 5.92
CA ASP A 125 5.22 1.92 5.82
C ASP A 125 6.24 1.01 5.11
N ASP A 126 7.38 1.60 4.73
CA ASP A 126 8.53 0.89 4.18
C ASP A 126 9.19 0.00 5.26
N ILE A 127 9.11 -1.32 5.05
CA ILE A 127 9.58 -2.35 5.98
C ILE A 127 11.09 -2.42 6.08
N SER A 128 11.85 -1.80 5.17
CA SER A 128 13.32 -1.74 5.25
C SER A 128 13.81 -1.00 6.50
N SER A 129 12.95 -0.18 7.10
CA SER A 129 13.22 0.55 8.34
C SER A 129 12.88 -0.24 9.61
N TYR A 130 12.22 -1.40 9.49
CA TYR A 130 11.75 -2.16 10.65
C TYR A 130 12.93 -2.87 11.36
N PRO A 131 12.99 -2.83 12.70
CA PRO A 131 14.02 -3.53 13.47
C PRO A 131 13.82 -5.04 13.38
N LYS A 132 14.91 -5.81 13.27
CA LYS A 132 14.84 -7.29 13.33
C LYS A 132 14.15 -7.73 14.65
N ALA A 133 13.12 -8.56 14.51
CA ALA A 133 12.35 -9.15 15.61
C ALA A 133 11.83 -10.53 15.18
N GLN A 134 11.49 -11.40 16.13
CA GLN A 134 10.95 -12.74 15.79
C GLN A 134 9.54 -12.68 15.19
N TYR A 135 8.73 -11.70 15.61
CA TYR A 135 7.34 -11.57 15.20
C TYR A 135 6.97 -10.11 14.93
N TYR A 136 6.04 -9.93 14.01
CA TYR A 136 5.33 -8.67 13.79
C TYR A 136 3.84 -8.89 13.95
N TYR A 137 3.18 -7.91 14.56
CA TYR A 137 1.74 -7.95 14.83
C TYR A 137 1.06 -6.74 14.20
N ILE A 138 -0.04 -6.99 13.51
CA ILE A 138 -0.98 -5.94 13.08
C ILE A 138 -2.05 -5.84 14.15
N VAL A 139 -2.21 -4.65 14.73
CA VAL A 139 -3.00 -4.43 15.93
C VAL A 139 -4.01 -3.30 15.71
N ASP A 140 -5.28 -3.54 16.08
CA ASP A 140 -6.22 -2.46 16.33
C ASP A 140 -5.92 -1.84 17.70
N ASP A 141 -5.29 -0.67 17.68
CA ASP A 141 -4.95 0.13 18.86
C ASP A 141 -5.86 1.35 19.06
N SER A 142 -7.04 1.39 18.41
CA SER A 142 -7.92 2.56 18.46
C SER A 142 -8.81 2.63 19.72
N SER A 143 -8.60 1.77 20.72
CA SER A 143 -9.24 1.78 22.03
C SER A 143 -8.24 1.33 23.10
N PHE A 144 -8.72 1.21 24.35
CA PHE A 144 -7.96 0.62 25.45
C PHE A 144 -7.65 -0.87 25.25
N ASP A 145 -8.41 -1.55 24.40
CA ASP A 145 -8.21 -2.96 24.10
C ASP A 145 -7.32 -3.03 22.86
N HIS A 146 -6.03 -3.27 23.06
CA HIS A 146 -5.10 -3.52 21.96
C HIS A 146 -5.38 -4.91 21.39
N ILE A 147 -6.04 -4.98 20.24
CA ILE A 147 -6.52 -6.24 19.65
C ILE A 147 -5.53 -6.69 18.56
N PRO A 148 -4.69 -7.71 18.81
CA PRO A 148 -3.80 -8.24 17.78
C PRO A 148 -4.59 -9.06 16.76
N MET A 149 -4.60 -8.63 15.51
CA MET A 149 -5.41 -9.23 14.44
C MET A 149 -4.66 -10.28 13.65
N ALA A 150 -3.39 -10.03 13.36
CA ALA A 150 -2.53 -10.93 12.60
C ALA A 150 -1.10 -10.94 13.17
N GLN A 151 -0.46 -12.10 13.07
CA GLN A 151 0.96 -12.30 13.39
C GLN A 151 1.71 -12.74 12.12
N ILE A 152 2.86 -12.13 11.88
CA ILE A 152 3.77 -12.42 10.78
C ILE A 152 5.10 -12.87 11.40
N ASN A 153 5.73 -13.94 10.91
CA ASN A 153 7.08 -14.26 11.37
C ASN A 153 8.06 -13.21 10.82
N GLY A 154 9.06 -12.84 11.61
CA GLY A 154 10.01 -11.81 11.22
C GLY A 154 10.83 -12.17 9.98
N ASP A 155 11.18 -13.45 9.83
CA ASP A 155 11.91 -13.96 8.66
C ASP A 155 11.07 -13.90 7.39
N ASP A 156 9.74 -14.03 7.50
CA ASP A 156 8.82 -13.94 6.36
C ASP A 156 8.62 -12.48 5.93
N LEU A 157 8.61 -11.53 6.89
CA LEU A 157 8.42 -10.11 6.61
C LEU A 157 9.70 -9.44 6.10
N LEU A 158 10.84 -9.70 6.75
CA LEU A 158 12.11 -9.05 6.42
C LEU A 158 13.02 -9.87 5.51
N GLY A 159 12.62 -11.11 5.20
CA GLY A 159 13.21 -11.98 4.17
C GLY A 159 14.70 -11.78 3.94
N ASN A 160 15.56 -12.33 4.81
CA ASN A 160 17.03 -12.39 4.66
C ASN A 160 17.69 -11.19 3.94
N ASN A 161 17.42 -9.96 4.38
CA ASN A 161 18.35 -8.84 4.09
C ASN A 161 19.76 -9.16 4.59
#